data_AF-A0A916ABH9-F1
#
_entry.id   AF-A0A916ABH9-F1
#
_cell.length_a   1.000
_cell.length_b   1.000
_cell.length_c   1.000
_cell.angle_alpha   90.00
_cell.angle_beta   90.00
_cell.angle_gamma   90.00
#
_symmetry.space_group_name_H-M   'P 1'
#
loop_
_entity.id
_entity.type
_entity.pdbx_description
1 polymer ?
#
loop_
_entity_poly.entity_id
_entity_poly.type
_entity_poly.pdbx_seq_one_letter_code
_entity_poly.pdbx_strand_id
1 'polypeptide(L)'
;MDNKSIFDIISFVASIASLILAVGAIWLSVVFYRMSNEAAKATTEAAKDIAASVERLEKLFDKLYSDTFSMMRDTVSDMRKHIWPTEAPEQENAIEEAEKKADEKISELKKVVENQVAELLQRQRIADDKMASLTGEMRGILDRAIVTSRQVDLEAREETVREHILRQLRVYRRSRPKATVNDLVERLQSSFPLTRIITEVERLQSEKIIELVPDELAPGSLIRLIAPTATAG
;
A
#
# COMPACT_ATOMS: atom_id res chain seq x y z
N MET A 1 70.13 29.01 -38.32
CA MET A 1 68.88 29.59 -37.79
C MET A 1 69.06 29.71 -36.29
N ASP A 2 69.14 30.94 -35.78
CA ASP A 2 69.43 31.19 -34.36
C ASP A 2 68.29 30.68 -33.49
N ASN A 3 68.62 29.90 -32.45
CA ASN A 3 67.64 29.33 -31.52
C ASN A 3 66.68 30.38 -30.93
N LYS A 4 67.09 31.65 -30.82
CA LYS A 4 66.23 32.77 -30.39
C LYS A 4 65.01 32.97 -31.29
N SER A 5 65.18 32.93 -32.61
CA SER A 5 64.08 33.16 -33.56
C SER A 5 63.02 32.05 -33.50
N ILE A 6 63.42 30.82 -33.19
CA ILE A 6 62.50 29.68 -33.04
C ILE A 6 61.66 29.84 -31.76
N PHE A 7 62.26 30.29 -30.65
CA PHE A 7 61.53 30.56 -29.40
C PHE A 7 60.51 31.69 -29.55
N ASP A 8 60.83 32.74 -30.31
CA ASP A 8 59.91 33.87 -30.56
C ASP A 8 58.66 33.44 -31.35
N ILE A 9 58.82 32.56 -32.35
CA ILE A 9 57.69 32.03 -33.14
C ILE A 9 56.79 31.15 -32.26
N ILE A 10 57.37 30.28 -31.43
CA ILE A 10 56.60 29.39 -30.55
C ILE A 10 55.83 30.20 -29.50
N SER A 11 56.46 31.20 -28.89
CA SER A 11 55.81 32.06 -27.90
C SER A 11 54.70 32.92 -28.51
N PHE A 12 54.87 33.40 -29.75
CA PHE A 12 53.81 34.09 -30.49
C PHE A 12 52.61 33.18 -30.76
N VAL A 13 52.82 31.97 -31.28
CA VAL A 13 51.73 31.00 -31.52
C VAL A 13 51.03 30.60 -30.22
N ALA A 14 51.79 30.38 -29.14
CA ALA A 14 51.23 30.06 -27.83
C ALA A 14 50.34 31.19 -27.28
N SER A 15 50.70 32.46 -27.49
CA SER A 15 49.90 33.60 -27.08
C SER A 15 48.55 33.67 -27.80
N ILE A 16 48.52 33.38 -29.11
CA ILE A 16 47.30 33.35 -29.92
C ILE A 16 46.41 32.18 -29.49
N ALA A 17 47.01 31.00 -29.28
CA ALA A 17 46.28 29.82 -28.79
C ALA A 17 45.66 30.07 -27.40
N SER A 18 46.41 30.71 -26.49
CA SER A 18 45.93 31.10 -25.16
C SER A 18 44.75 32.08 -25.23
N LEU A 19 44.83 33.07 -26.14
CA LEU A 19 43.75 34.03 -26.34
C LEU A 19 42.45 33.36 -26.80
N ILE A 20 42.54 32.43 -27.76
CA ILE A 20 41.37 31.68 -28.25
C ILE A 20 40.79 30.81 -27.15
N LEU A 21 41.64 30.12 -26.38
CA LEU A 21 41.21 29.31 -25.24
C LEU A 21 40.54 30.16 -24.16
N ALA A 22 41.04 31.37 -23.89
CA ALA A 22 40.46 32.27 -22.91
C ALA A 22 39.04 32.72 -23.32
N VAL A 23 38.84 33.09 -24.58
CA VAL A 23 37.49 33.44 -25.10
C VAL A 23 36.55 32.24 -25.04
N GLY A 24 37.05 31.06 -25.42
CA GLY A 24 36.29 29.80 -25.33
C GLY A 24 35.87 29.47 -23.90
N ALA A 25 36.76 29.65 -22.92
CA ALA A 25 36.48 29.42 -21.51
C ALA A 25 35.44 30.39 -20.95
N ILE A 26 35.51 31.68 -21.31
CA ILE A 26 34.51 32.68 -20.92
C ILE A 26 33.14 32.30 -21.49
N TRP A 27 33.08 31.90 -22.76
CA TRP A 27 31.84 31.45 -23.39
C TRP A 27 31.26 30.22 -22.67
N LEU A 28 32.08 29.21 -22.43
CA LEU A 28 31.66 27.97 -21.76
C LEU A 28 31.14 28.26 -20.35
N SER A 29 31.79 29.16 -19.62
CA SER A 29 31.37 29.58 -18.27
C SER A 29 29.96 30.18 -18.28
N VAL A 30 29.64 31.02 -19.26
CA VAL A 30 28.30 31.62 -19.39
C VAL A 30 27.24 30.55 -19.70
N VAL A 31 27.55 29.61 -20.59
CA VAL A 31 26.64 28.51 -20.94
C VAL A 31 26.40 27.60 -19.72
N PHE A 32 27.47 27.21 -19.03
CA PHE A 32 27.36 26.42 -17.81
C PHE A 32 26.56 27.14 -16.73
N TYR A 33 26.80 28.45 -16.53
CA TYR A 33 26.02 29.23 -15.57
C TYR A 33 24.52 29.21 -15.89
N ARG A 34 24.13 29.39 -17.16
CA ARG A 34 22.72 29.32 -17.56
C ARG A 34 22.12 27.94 -17.31
N MET A 35 22.81 26.89 -17.74
CA MET A 35 22.34 25.51 -17.58
C MET A 35 22.24 25.12 -16.09
N SER A 36 23.19 25.54 -15.27
CA SER A 36 23.14 25.33 -13.81
C SER A 36 21.98 26.06 -13.15
N ASN A 37 21.66 27.28 -13.60
CA ASN A 37 20.56 28.04 -13.03
C ASN A 37 19.19 27.43 -13.39
N GLU A 38 19.06 26.91 -14.62
CA GLU A 38 17.87 26.19 -15.07
C GLU A 38 17.70 24.86 -14.32
N ALA A 39 18.77 24.09 -14.18
CA ALA A 39 18.77 22.85 -13.39
C ALA A 39 18.45 23.11 -11.91
N ALA A 40 19.03 24.14 -11.30
CA ALA A 40 18.74 24.52 -9.92
C ALA A 40 17.26 24.88 -9.73
N LYS A 41 16.68 25.61 -10.70
CA LYS A 41 15.25 25.96 -10.69
C LYS A 41 14.36 24.71 -10.80
N ALA A 42 14.68 23.81 -11.73
CA ALA A 42 13.96 22.55 -11.91
C ALA A 42 14.03 21.67 -10.65
N THR A 43 15.20 21.57 -10.00
CA THR A 43 15.36 20.85 -8.73
C THR A 43 14.56 21.49 -7.60
N THR A 44 14.55 22.82 -7.53
CA THR A 44 13.77 23.54 -6.50
C THR A 44 12.26 23.31 -6.69
N GLU A 45 11.79 23.32 -7.94
CA GLU A 45 10.40 23.04 -8.29
C GLU A 45 10.01 21.59 -7.97
N ALA A 46 10.85 20.62 -8.36
CA ALA A 46 10.67 19.22 -8.00
C ALA A 46 10.65 19.00 -6.48
N ALA A 47 11.52 19.67 -5.72
CA ALA A 47 11.53 19.60 -4.26
C ALA A 47 10.23 20.16 -3.65
N LYS A 48 9.69 21.25 -4.23
CA LYS A 48 8.41 21.82 -3.81
C LYS A 48 7.24 20.87 -4.08
N ASP A 49 7.22 20.22 -5.24
CA ASP A 49 6.19 19.23 -5.58
C ASP A 49 6.26 17.97 -4.72
N ILE A 50 7.48 17.55 -4.34
CA ILE A 50 7.70 16.47 -3.37
C ILE A 50 7.12 16.88 -2.01
N ALA A 51 7.43 18.08 -1.51
CA ALA A 51 6.89 18.56 -0.24
C ALA A 51 5.35 18.58 -0.23
N ALA A 52 4.73 19.09 -1.30
CA ALA A 52 3.27 19.08 -1.45
C ALA A 52 2.66 17.67 -1.55
N SER A 53 3.43 16.70 -2.05
CA SER A 53 3.01 15.30 -2.11
C SER A 53 3.13 14.62 -0.74
N VAL A 54 4.17 14.92 0.03
CA VAL A 54 4.35 14.45 1.41
C VAL A 54 3.25 15.00 2.31
N GLU A 55 2.93 16.29 2.23
CA GLU A 55 1.84 16.88 3.02
C GLU A 55 0.49 16.22 2.73
N ARG A 56 0.23 15.85 1.46
CA ARG A 56 -0.97 15.09 1.09
C ARG A 56 -0.95 13.67 1.66
N LEU A 57 0.20 13.00 1.65
CA LEU A 57 0.36 11.68 2.26
C LEU A 57 0.14 11.73 3.77
N GLU A 58 0.65 12.75 4.45
CA GLU A 58 0.45 12.96 5.88
C GLU A 58 -1.03 13.15 6.20
N LYS A 59 -1.75 13.99 5.45
CA LYS A 59 -3.21 14.16 5.61
C LYS A 59 -3.99 12.87 5.36
N LEU A 60 -3.60 12.09 4.35
CA LEU A 60 -4.23 10.80 4.08
C LEU A 60 -3.94 9.79 5.19
N PHE A 61 -2.72 9.80 5.73
CA PHE A 61 -2.32 8.95 6.86
C PHE A 61 -3.07 9.33 8.13
N ASP A 62 -3.14 10.61 8.48
CA ASP A 62 -3.90 11.11 9.64
C ASP A 62 -5.37 10.75 9.53
N LYS A 63 -5.95 10.88 8.33
CA LYS A 63 -7.34 10.50 8.09
C LYS A 63 -7.55 8.99 8.19
N LEU A 64 -6.66 8.18 7.62
CA LEU A 64 -6.74 6.73 7.75
C LEU A 64 -6.54 6.29 9.20
N TYR A 65 -5.65 6.94 9.93
CA TYR A 65 -5.45 6.68 11.34
C TYR A 65 -6.71 7.05 12.12
N SER A 66 -7.25 8.26 11.94
CA SER A 66 -8.47 8.68 12.65
C SER A 66 -9.66 7.78 12.30
N ASP A 67 -9.92 7.52 11.03
CA ASP A 67 -11.13 6.83 10.61
C ASP A 67 -11.04 5.32 10.92
N THR A 68 -9.88 4.69 10.69
CA THR A 68 -9.72 3.24 10.87
C THR A 68 -9.43 2.87 12.32
N PHE A 69 -8.58 3.62 13.04
CA PHE A 69 -8.37 3.34 14.47
C PHE A 69 -9.58 3.72 15.30
N SER A 70 -10.32 4.78 14.98
CA SER A 70 -11.58 5.06 15.69
C SER A 70 -12.59 3.96 15.42
N MET A 71 -12.80 3.55 14.17
CA MET A 71 -13.78 2.50 13.86
C MET A 71 -13.38 1.13 14.45
N MET A 72 -12.10 0.77 14.43
CA MET A 72 -11.61 -0.45 15.10
C MET A 72 -11.75 -0.36 16.63
N ARG A 73 -11.37 0.77 17.24
CA ARG A 73 -11.50 1.00 18.68
C ARG A 73 -12.95 0.95 19.14
N ASP A 74 -13.86 1.54 18.37
CA ASP A 74 -15.29 1.58 18.69
C ASP A 74 -15.89 0.17 18.56
N THR A 75 -15.51 -0.59 17.53
CA THR A 75 -15.92 -2.00 17.37
C THR A 75 -15.40 -2.88 18.50
N VAL A 76 -14.13 -2.72 18.89
CA VAL A 76 -13.53 -3.47 20.01
C VAL A 76 -14.14 -3.05 21.35
N SER A 77 -14.46 -1.77 21.54
CA SER A 77 -15.13 -1.28 22.74
C SER A 77 -16.55 -1.81 22.87
N ASP A 78 -17.33 -1.81 21.78
CA ASP A 78 -18.69 -2.36 21.78
C ASP A 78 -18.67 -3.87 21.98
N MET A 79 -17.77 -4.60 21.31
CA MET A 79 -17.58 -6.03 21.57
C MET A 79 -17.16 -6.30 23.01
N ARG A 80 -16.26 -5.49 23.58
CA ARG A 80 -15.82 -5.62 24.97
C ARG A 80 -16.97 -5.38 25.94
N LYS A 81 -17.78 -4.33 25.75
CA LYS A 81 -18.96 -4.03 26.58
C LYS A 81 -20.02 -5.14 26.50
N HIS A 82 -20.14 -5.80 25.36
CA HIS A 82 -21.11 -6.88 25.16
C HIS A 82 -20.63 -8.23 25.71
N ILE A 83 -19.32 -8.50 25.67
CA ILE A 83 -18.71 -9.74 26.19
C ILE A 83 -18.49 -9.64 27.71
N TRP A 84 -18.21 -8.43 28.23
CA TRP A 84 -18.08 -8.11 29.65
C TRP A 84 -19.07 -7.00 30.02
N PRO A 85 -20.36 -7.32 30.22
CA PRO A 85 -21.30 -6.37 30.80
C PRO A 85 -20.90 -6.18 32.27
N THR A 86 -20.12 -5.14 32.56
CA THR A 86 -19.64 -4.88 33.91
C THR A 86 -20.80 -4.44 34.80
N GLU A 87 -21.31 -5.35 35.61
CA GLU A 87 -22.10 -5.01 36.79
C GLU A 87 -21.16 -4.52 37.89
N ALA A 88 -20.63 -3.28 37.80
CA ALA A 88 -20.20 -2.49 38.96
C ALA A 88 -19.57 -1.14 38.53
N PRO A 89 -19.95 -0.02 39.18
CA PRO A 89 -19.40 1.32 38.92
C PRO A 89 -17.95 1.53 39.43
N GLU A 90 -17.32 0.55 40.06
CA GLU A 90 -15.97 0.69 40.64
C GLU A 90 -14.83 0.40 39.64
N GLN A 91 -15.10 -0.26 38.51
CA GLN A 91 -14.07 -0.62 37.51
C GLN A 91 -13.84 0.45 36.43
N GLU A 92 -14.75 1.40 36.26
CA GLU A 92 -14.65 2.46 35.26
C GLU A 92 -13.48 3.42 35.58
N ASN A 93 -13.29 3.76 36.86
CA ASN A 93 -12.18 4.61 37.33
C ASN A 93 -10.79 3.95 37.18
N ALA A 94 -10.70 2.63 37.37
CA ALA A 94 -9.44 1.89 37.21
C ALA A 94 -9.01 1.75 35.74
N ILE A 95 -9.98 1.80 34.82
CA ILE A 95 -9.74 1.70 33.38
C ILE A 95 -9.34 3.07 32.82
N GLU A 96 -9.96 4.16 33.27
CA GLU A 96 -9.56 5.54 32.90
C GLU A 96 -8.12 5.87 33.33
N GLU A 97 -7.69 5.42 34.51
CA GLU A 97 -6.30 5.57 34.96
C GLU A 97 -5.30 4.72 34.15
N ALA A 98 -5.72 3.54 33.67
CA ALA A 98 -4.89 2.70 32.82
C ALA A 98 -4.74 3.27 31.40
N GLU A 99 -5.81 3.88 30.87
CA GLU A 99 -5.82 4.56 29.56
C GLU A 99 -4.93 5.80 29.56
N LYS A 100 -5.00 6.66 30.60
CA LYS A 100 -4.09 7.80 30.74
C LYS A 100 -2.62 7.38 30.80
N LYS A 101 -2.30 6.30 31.53
CA LYS A 101 -0.92 5.79 31.61
C LYS A 101 -0.44 5.22 30.28
N ALA A 102 -1.31 4.61 29.48
CA ALA A 102 -0.96 4.13 28.16
C ALA A 102 -0.64 5.29 27.20
N ASP A 103 -1.45 6.35 27.20
CA ASP A 103 -1.22 7.53 26.37
C ASP A 103 0.06 8.29 26.76
N GLU A 104 0.36 8.40 28.06
CA GLU A 104 1.62 8.96 28.55
C GLU A 104 2.83 8.13 28.08
N LYS A 105 2.76 6.80 28.17
CA LYS A 105 3.81 5.89 27.69
C LYS A 105 4.02 5.96 26.18
N ILE A 106 2.94 6.12 25.40
CA ILE A 106 2.99 6.27 23.95
C ILE A 106 3.61 7.62 23.56
N SER A 107 3.26 8.69 24.28
CA SER A 107 3.86 10.03 24.11
C SER A 107 5.36 10.03 24.42
N GLU A 108 5.78 9.33 25.48
CA GLU A 108 7.19 9.13 25.81
C GLU A 108 7.92 8.31 24.73
N LEU A 109 7.33 7.21 24.26
CA LEU A 109 7.88 6.41 23.16
C LEU A 109 8.03 7.23 21.88
N LYS A 110 7.04 8.05 21.54
CA LYS A 110 7.09 8.93 20.36
C LYS A 110 8.25 9.91 20.47
N LYS A 111 8.46 10.54 21.63
CA LYS A 111 9.62 11.43 21.86
C LYS A 111 10.96 10.70 21.77
N VAL A 112 11.05 9.47 22.29
CA VAL A 112 12.28 8.67 22.20
C VAL A 112 12.60 8.30 20.75
N VAL A 113 11.58 7.91 19.97
CA VAL A 113 11.73 7.59 18.54
C VAL A 113 12.11 8.84 17.74
N GLU A 114 11.45 9.98 17.96
CA GLU A 114 11.78 11.25 17.30
C GLU A 114 13.22 11.68 17.60
N ASN A 115 13.66 11.55 18.85
CA ASN A 115 15.04 11.88 19.25
C ASN A 115 16.07 10.91 18.64
N GLN A 116 15.78 9.62 18.57
CA GLN A 116 16.68 8.63 17.95
C GLN A 116 16.76 8.81 16.42
N VAL A 117 15.65 9.16 15.77
CA VAL A 117 15.63 9.46 14.33
C VAL A 117 16.41 10.76 14.06
N ALA A 118 16.23 11.80 14.88
CA ALA A 118 17.00 13.03 14.77
C ALA A 118 18.51 12.80 15.01
N GLU A 119 18.87 11.95 15.98
CA GLU A 119 20.25 11.58 16.27
C GLU A 119 20.88 10.73 15.15
N LEU A 120 20.12 9.81 14.54
CA LEU A 120 20.57 9.04 13.36
C LEU A 120 20.75 9.93 12.12
N LEU A 121 19.84 10.90 11.92
CA LEU A 121 19.94 11.91 10.87
C LEU A 121 21.12 12.88 11.07
N GLN A 122 21.50 13.16 12.31
CA GLN A 122 22.71 13.95 12.61
C GLN A 122 24.01 13.14 12.52
N ARG A 123 24.00 11.85 12.91
CA ARG A 123 25.20 10.99 12.93
C ARG A 123 25.62 10.49 11.55
N GLN A 124 24.68 10.36 10.61
CA GLN A 124 25.03 10.15 9.22
C GLN A 124 24.64 11.38 8.42
N ARG A 125 25.63 12.15 7.97
CA ARG A 125 25.50 12.88 6.70
C ARG A 125 25.32 11.82 5.61
N ILE A 126 24.10 11.32 5.46
CA ILE A 126 23.72 10.41 4.39
C ILE A 126 23.87 11.23 3.12
N ALA A 127 24.89 10.90 2.32
CA ALA A 127 25.03 11.44 0.98
C ALA A 127 23.74 11.15 0.21
N ASP A 128 23.18 12.18 -0.43
CA ASP A 128 21.85 12.20 -1.07
C ASP A 128 21.57 10.98 -1.97
N ASP A 129 22.60 10.38 -2.57
CA ASP A 129 22.51 9.19 -3.40
C ASP A 129 22.01 7.93 -2.66
N LYS A 130 22.43 7.72 -1.40
CA LYS A 130 21.95 6.56 -0.63
C LYS A 130 20.52 6.73 -0.16
N MET A 131 20.07 7.97 0.00
CA MET A 131 18.70 8.28 0.40
C MET A 131 17.73 8.08 -0.78
N ALA A 132 18.14 8.44 -2.00
CA ALA A 132 17.37 8.16 -3.22
C ALA A 132 17.23 6.66 -3.48
N SER A 133 18.29 5.86 -3.30
CA SER A 133 18.21 4.40 -3.49
C SER A 133 17.32 3.74 -2.43
N LEU A 134 17.44 4.15 -1.17
CA LEU A 134 16.62 3.62 -0.07
C LEU A 134 15.14 3.97 -0.24
N THR A 135 14.85 5.19 -0.73
CA THR A 135 13.47 5.63 -1.04
C THR A 135 12.88 4.86 -2.22
N GLY A 136 13.69 4.56 -3.24
CA GLY A 136 13.28 3.72 -4.37
C GLY A 136 12.99 2.27 -3.96
N GLU A 137 13.84 1.68 -3.13
CA GLU A 137 13.63 0.33 -2.57
C GLU A 137 12.41 0.28 -1.64
N MET A 138 12.23 1.30 -0.78
CA MET A 138 11.03 1.42 0.06
C MET A 138 9.76 1.53 -0.77
N ARG A 139 9.73 2.36 -1.83
CA ARG A 139 8.57 2.43 -2.74
C ARG A 139 8.29 1.08 -3.41
N GLY A 140 9.32 0.39 -3.88
CA GLY A 140 9.18 -0.92 -4.50
C GLY A 140 8.66 -2.02 -3.55
N ILE A 141 9.01 -1.95 -2.27
CA ILE A 141 8.49 -2.84 -1.22
C ILE A 141 7.06 -2.42 -0.83
N LEU A 142 6.78 -1.12 -0.72
CA LEU A 142 5.45 -0.61 -0.37
C LEU A 142 4.43 -0.92 -1.47
N ASP A 143 4.79 -0.70 -2.75
CA ASP A 143 3.94 -1.02 -3.90
C ASP A 143 3.70 -2.53 -3.99
N ARG A 144 4.74 -3.35 -3.76
CA ARG A 144 4.56 -4.81 -3.66
C ARG A 144 3.68 -5.20 -2.48
N ALA A 145 3.83 -4.56 -1.31
CA ALA A 145 3.00 -4.85 -0.14
C ALA A 145 1.55 -4.41 -0.33
N ILE A 146 1.29 -3.30 -1.01
CA ILE A 146 -0.07 -2.81 -1.33
C ILE A 146 -0.74 -3.71 -2.37
N VAL A 147 -0.02 -4.13 -3.41
CA VAL A 147 -0.55 -5.06 -4.43
C VAL A 147 -0.78 -6.44 -3.83
N THR A 148 0.18 -6.95 -3.04
CA THR A 148 0.04 -8.24 -2.35
C THR A 148 -1.06 -8.18 -1.30
N SER A 149 -1.20 -7.09 -0.54
CA SER A 149 -2.28 -6.92 0.42
C SER A 149 -3.65 -6.85 -0.25
N ARG A 150 -3.79 -6.17 -1.40
CA ARG A 150 -5.05 -6.16 -2.17
C ARG A 150 -5.38 -7.52 -2.77
N GLN A 151 -4.38 -8.25 -3.25
CA GLN A 151 -4.57 -9.57 -3.83
C GLN A 151 -4.90 -10.60 -2.74
N VAL A 152 -4.23 -10.54 -1.59
CA VAL A 152 -4.52 -11.37 -0.42
C VAL A 152 -5.89 -11.01 0.18
N ASP A 153 -6.30 -9.74 0.19
CA ASP A 153 -7.66 -9.35 0.62
C ASP A 153 -8.73 -9.87 -0.34
N LEU A 154 -8.45 -9.91 -1.65
CA LEU A 154 -9.36 -10.48 -2.65
C LEU A 154 -9.42 -12.00 -2.54
N GLU A 155 -8.28 -12.67 -2.43
CA GLU A 155 -8.19 -14.12 -2.26
C GLU A 155 -8.81 -14.59 -0.93
N ALA A 156 -8.51 -13.92 0.18
CA ALA A 156 -9.10 -14.24 1.48
C ALA A 156 -10.62 -14.00 1.48
N ARG A 157 -11.11 -12.93 0.84
CA ARG A 157 -12.56 -12.68 0.76
C ARG A 157 -13.26 -13.64 -0.21
N GLU A 158 -12.65 -14.01 -1.32
CA GLU A 158 -13.18 -15.03 -2.23
C GLU A 158 -13.27 -16.39 -1.55
N GLU A 159 -12.24 -16.77 -0.79
CA GLU A 159 -12.24 -18.00 0.00
C GLU A 159 -13.37 -18.00 1.05
N THR A 160 -13.67 -16.84 1.67
CA THR A 160 -14.85 -16.75 2.55
C THR A 160 -16.19 -16.92 1.83
N VAL A 161 -16.36 -16.39 0.60
CA VAL A 161 -17.62 -16.55 -0.16
C VAL A 161 -17.82 -18.00 -0.55
N ARG A 162 -16.77 -18.63 -1.09
CA ARG A 162 -16.73 -20.05 -1.44
C ARG A 162 -17.12 -20.94 -0.26
N GLU A 163 -16.48 -20.75 0.89
CA GLU A 163 -16.80 -21.53 2.09
C GLU A 163 -18.26 -21.36 2.52
N HIS A 164 -18.79 -20.14 2.47
CA HIS A 164 -20.18 -19.87 2.83
C HIS A 164 -21.17 -20.53 1.86
N ILE A 165 -20.90 -20.49 0.56
CA ILE A 165 -21.71 -21.18 -0.46
C ILE A 165 -21.70 -22.69 -0.21
N LEU A 166 -20.52 -23.31 -0.07
CA LEU A 166 -20.40 -24.75 0.18
C LEU A 166 -21.06 -25.16 1.50
N ARG A 167 -20.95 -24.34 2.55
CA ARG A 167 -21.61 -24.56 3.84
C ARG A 167 -23.13 -24.56 3.67
N GLN A 168 -23.71 -23.58 2.97
CA GLN A 168 -25.15 -23.53 2.73
C GLN A 168 -25.63 -24.70 1.88
N LEU A 169 -24.89 -25.07 0.83
CA LEU A 169 -25.23 -26.23 0.02
C LEU A 169 -25.17 -27.55 0.81
N ARG A 170 -24.24 -27.69 1.76
CA ARG A 170 -24.22 -28.84 2.69
C ARG A 170 -25.43 -28.87 3.61
N VAL A 171 -25.89 -27.72 4.08
CA VAL A 171 -27.12 -27.59 4.87
C VAL A 171 -28.34 -27.97 4.03
N TYR A 172 -28.46 -27.43 2.81
CA TYR A 172 -29.54 -27.77 1.88
C TYR A 172 -29.56 -29.25 1.52
N ARG A 173 -28.41 -29.88 1.34
CA ARG A 173 -28.35 -31.35 1.15
C ARG A 173 -29.00 -32.15 2.28
N ARG A 174 -29.00 -31.63 3.51
CA ARG A 174 -29.60 -32.29 4.68
C ARG A 174 -31.06 -31.91 4.90
N SER A 175 -31.45 -30.67 4.62
CA SER A 175 -32.77 -30.12 4.99
C SER A 175 -33.74 -29.94 3.82
N ARG A 176 -33.25 -29.79 2.59
CA ARG A 176 -34.05 -29.52 1.38
C ARG A 176 -33.42 -30.14 0.13
N PRO A 177 -33.89 -31.30 -0.35
CA PRO A 177 -33.29 -31.98 -1.51
C PRO A 177 -33.50 -31.27 -2.86
N LYS A 178 -34.31 -30.20 -2.90
CA LYS A 178 -34.58 -29.37 -4.08
C LYS A 178 -34.32 -27.89 -3.75
N ALA A 179 -33.05 -27.52 -3.59
CA ALA A 179 -32.65 -26.13 -3.42
C ALA A 179 -32.37 -25.47 -4.78
N THR A 180 -32.86 -24.25 -4.96
CA THR A 180 -32.65 -23.46 -6.18
C THR A 180 -31.53 -22.44 -6.03
N VAL A 181 -31.06 -21.89 -7.15
CA VAL A 181 -30.12 -20.75 -7.15
C VAL A 181 -30.72 -19.56 -6.40
N ASN A 182 -32.02 -19.30 -6.56
CA ASN A 182 -32.70 -18.24 -5.84
C ASN A 182 -32.68 -18.46 -4.31
N ASP A 183 -32.90 -19.69 -3.84
CA ASP A 183 -32.82 -20.01 -2.40
C ASP A 183 -31.42 -19.78 -1.82
N LEU A 184 -30.37 -20.01 -2.62
CA LEU A 184 -28.99 -19.75 -2.22
C LEU A 184 -28.71 -18.24 -2.16
N VAL A 185 -29.13 -17.51 -3.19
CA VAL A 185 -28.98 -16.06 -3.28
C VAL A 185 -29.75 -15.35 -2.16
N GLU A 186 -31.01 -15.72 -1.91
CA GLU A 186 -31.83 -15.11 -0.84
C GLU A 186 -31.20 -15.28 0.55
N ARG A 187 -30.49 -16.38 0.77
CA ARG A 187 -29.82 -16.70 2.04
C ARG A 187 -28.48 -15.96 2.20
N LEU A 188 -27.78 -15.71 1.09
CA LEU A 188 -26.42 -15.16 1.09
C LEU A 188 -26.38 -13.65 0.76
N GLN A 189 -27.44 -13.09 0.17
CA GLN A 189 -27.53 -11.66 -0.18
C GLN A 189 -27.38 -10.73 1.02
N SER A 190 -27.71 -11.21 2.23
CA SER A 190 -27.53 -10.44 3.47
C SER A 190 -26.06 -10.26 3.85
N SER A 191 -25.17 -11.12 3.35
CA SER A 191 -23.76 -11.18 3.72
C SER A 191 -22.83 -10.86 2.56
N PHE A 192 -23.26 -11.06 1.31
CA PHE A 192 -22.43 -10.88 0.12
C PHE A 192 -23.22 -10.22 -1.02
N PRO A 193 -22.58 -9.38 -1.85
CA PRO A 193 -23.23 -8.79 -3.02
C PRO A 193 -23.55 -9.84 -4.09
N LEU A 194 -24.69 -9.67 -4.77
CA LEU A 194 -25.24 -10.61 -5.76
C LEU A 194 -24.22 -11.01 -6.85
N THR A 195 -23.50 -10.03 -7.40
CA THR A 195 -22.51 -10.25 -8.46
C THR A 195 -21.45 -11.26 -8.04
N ARG A 196 -20.97 -11.20 -6.79
CA ARG A 196 -19.96 -12.13 -6.28
C ARG A 196 -20.50 -13.53 -6.05
N ILE A 197 -21.74 -13.63 -5.57
CA ILE A 197 -22.39 -14.94 -5.40
C ILE A 197 -22.52 -15.63 -6.76
N ILE A 198 -22.97 -14.89 -7.77
CA ILE A 198 -23.10 -15.39 -9.15
C ILE A 198 -21.74 -15.83 -9.70
N THR A 199 -20.73 -14.97 -9.65
CA THR A 199 -19.38 -15.28 -10.17
C THR A 199 -18.77 -16.50 -9.47
N GLU A 200 -18.93 -16.64 -8.16
CA GLU A 200 -18.38 -17.80 -7.46
C GLU A 200 -19.18 -19.08 -7.72
N VAL A 201 -20.50 -18.99 -7.94
CA VAL A 201 -21.32 -20.14 -8.38
C VAL A 201 -20.89 -20.60 -9.79
N GLU A 202 -20.68 -19.68 -10.74
CA GLU A 202 -20.14 -20.00 -12.07
C GLU A 202 -18.78 -20.69 -11.98
N ARG A 203 -17.89 -20.16 -11.12
CA ARG A 203 -16.57 -20.74 -10.87
C ARG A 203 -16.69 -22.16 -10.29
N LEU A 204 -17.53 -22.37 -9.28
CA LEU A 204 -17.77 -23.69 -8.69
C LEU A 204 -18.40 -24.69 -9.67
N GLN A 205 -19.24 -24.24 -10.60
CA GLN A 205 -19.78 -25.06 -11.69
C GLN A 205 -18.67 -25.46 -12.67
N SER A 206 -17.82 -24.50 -13.07
CA SER A 206 -16.68 -24.76 -13.96
C SER A 206 -15.65 -25.74 -13.35
N GLU A 207 -15.47 -25.69 -12.01
CA GLU A 207 -14.62 -26.60 -11.25
C GLU A 207 -15.29 -27.97 -10.99
N LYS A 208 -16.53 -28.20 -11.46
CA LYS A 208 -17.32 -29.42 -11.25
C LYS A 208 -17.52 -29.79 -9.77
N ILE A 209 -17.62 -28.77 -8.91
CA ILE A 209 -17.94 -28.95 -7.48
C ILE A 209 -19.45 -28.93 -7.26
N ILE A 210 -20.17 -28.15 -8.07
CA ILE A 210 -21.63 -28.07 -8.07
C ILE A 210 -22.19 -28.39 -9.44
N GLU A 211 -23.41 -28.92 -9.46
CA GLU A 211 -24.19 -29.21 -10.66
C GLU A 211 -25.45 -28.34 -10.65
N LEU A 212 -25.72 -27.67 -11.77
CA LEU A 212 -26.94 -26.92 -12.01
C LEU A 212 -27.87 -27.74 -12.91
N VAL A 213 -29.13 -27.85 -12.52
CA VAL A 213 -30.17 -28.52 -13.33
C VAL A 213 -31.35 -27.55 -13.51
N PRO A 214 -31.54 -26.94 -14.69
CA PRO A 214 -30.75 -27.03 -15.93
C PRO A 214 -29.34 -26.41 -15.80
N ASP A 215 -28.43 -26.73 -16.73
CA ASP A 215 -27.01 -26.29 -16.75
C ASP A 215 -26.81 -24.77 -16.99
N GLU A 216 -27.91 -24.02 -16.97
CA GLU A 216 -27.93 -22.57 -17.07
C GLU A 216 -28.10 -21.96 -15.69
N LEU A 217 -27.41 -20.84 -15.45
CA LEU A 217 -27.47 -20.12 -14.18
C LEU A 217 -28.73 -19.24 -14.13
N ALA A 218 -29.88 -19.89 -13.95
CA ALA A 218 -31.17 -19.24 -13.80
C ALA A 218 -31.66 -19.32 -12.34
N PRO A 219 -32.48 -18.36 -11.87
CA PRO A 219 -33.00 -18.36 -10.49
C PRO A 219 -33.73 -19.67 -10.10
N GLY A 220 -34.39 -20.30 -11.07
CA GLY A 220 -35.11 -21.57 -10.88
C GLY A 220 -34.27 -22.83 -11.02
N SER A 221 -32.98 -22.72 -11.39
CA SER A 221 -32.10 -23.87 -11.56
C SER A 221 -31.83 -24.52 -10.21
N LEU A 222 -31.89 -25.85 -10.16
CA LEU A 222 -31.57 -26.62 -8.97
C LEU A 222 -30.06 -26.67 -8.79
N ILE A 223 -29.56 -26.32 -7.61
CA ILE A 223 -28.14 -26.45 -7.26
C ILE A 223 -27.94 -27.72 -6.44
N ARG A 224 -26.96 -28.55 -6.85
CA ARG A 224 -26.54 -29.73 -6.08
C ARG A 224 -25.03 -29.76 -5.92
N LEU A 225 -24.56 -30.22 -4.77
CA LEU A 225 -23.16 -30.57 -4.58
C LEU A 225 -22.88 -31.90 -5.26
N ILE A 226 -21.88 -31.93 -6.13
CA ILE A 226 -21.37 -33.17 -6.69
C ILE A 226 -20.65 -33.89 -5.55
N ALA A 227 -21.15 -35.07 -5.16
CA ALA A 227 -20.46 -35.87 -4.16
C ALA A 227 -19.07 -36.22 -4.70
N PRO A 228 -18.00 -36.21 -3.89
CA PRO A 228 -16.74 -36.76 -4.32
C PRO A 228 -17.03 -38.22 -4.68
N THR A 229 -16.94 -38.54 -5.96
CA THR A 229 -16.89 -39.93 -6.41
C THR A 229 -15.77 -40.57 -5.63
N ALA A 230 -16.12 -41.51 -4.75
CA ALA A 230 -15.16 -42.45 -4.23
C ALA A 230 -14.44 -43.02 -5.46
N THR A 231 -13.16 -42.68 -5.61
CA THR A 231 -12.25 -43.36 -6.52
C THR A 231 -12.28 -44.83 -6.14
N ALA A 232 -13.12 -45.58 -6.86
CA ALA A 232 -13.19 -47.02 -6.85
C ALA A 232 -12.16 -47.53 -7.87
N GLY A 233 -11.35 -48.51 -7.44
CA GLY A 233 -10.55 -49.37 -8.33
C GLY A 233 -9.15 -48.88 -8.62
#